data_AF-A0A840KIG6-F1
#
_entry.id   AF-A0A840KIG6-F1
#
_cell.length_a   1.000
_cell.length_b   1.000
_cell.length_c   1.000
_cell.angle_alpha   90.00
_cell.angle_beta   90.00
_cell.angle_gamma   90.00
#
_symmetry.space_group_name_H-M   'P 1'
#
loop_
_entity.id
_entity.type
_entity.pdbx_description
1 polymer ?
#
loop_
_entity_poly.entity_id
_entity_poly.type
_entity_poly.pdbx_seq_one_letter_code
_entity_poly.pdbx_strand_id
1 'polypeptide(L)'
;MKKNFKFSLLAGAMAVFSLTACNDDKMEETVLPESQAESAKIEQPGDIEKICSYVDQYWTSSSVLKTALQNSTDTNFMNSQMTKIASLWGRSNPTLRFVDDPSSFNSTYNAISYSTGKIYYGYAIYYDAKSKGGDIVNAMILAHEYGHQLQYIYNLPSVSESTARPNELEADGFAGYYLRRPAGYNKSSFTEIAAAYEFAQSIGDYQTTHPSHHGTPAQRRSAVRLGFLLGQYALSAADFDYNFFYYYQGVLNGTYKMAKNTRNPEIDAYMSQYIEELKKIQTGEISAEEFKHLK
;
A
#
# COMPACT_ATOMS: atom_id res chain seq x y z
N MET A 1 36.17 40.80 61.75
CA MET A 1 35.09 41.82 61.77
C MET A 1 34.10 41.51 60.65
N LYS A 2 32.81 41.44 60.99
CA LYS A 2 31.67 41.19 60.09
C LYS A 2 31.54 42.27 59.01
N LYS A 3 31.02 41.92 57.82
CA LYS A 3 29.73 42.42 57.31
C LYS A 3 29.32 41.81 55.96
N ASN A 4 28.06 41.38 55.92
CA ASN A 4 27.28 40.89 54.77
C ASN A 4 26.96 42.03 53.77
N PHE A 5 26.85 41.72 52.49
CA PHE A 5 26.05 42.44 51.49
C PHE A 5 25.54 41.44 50.44
N LYS A 6 24.28 41.01 50.54
CA LYS A 6 23.08 41.52 49.84
C LYS A 6 23.13 41.34 48.31
N PHE A 7 22.44 40.28 47.89
CA PHE A 7 21.97 39.99 46.55
C PHE A 7 20.96 41.05 46.08
N SER A 8 21.03 41.49 44.83
CA SER A 8 19.97 42.24 44.17
C SER A 8 19.92 41.81 42.70
N LEU A 9 18.86 41.08 42.37
CA LEU A 9 18.48 40.70 41.02
C LEU A 9 18.07 41.95 40.23
N LEU A 10 18.69 42.17 39.08
CA LEU A 10 18.15 43.05 38.05
C LEU A 10 17.32 42.18 37.08
N ALA A 11 16.03 42.50 36.97
CA ALA A 11 15.12 41.88 36.02
C ALA A 11 15.44 42.37 34.59
N GLY A 12 15.77 41.44 33.70
CA GLY A 12 15.87 41.65 32.26
C GLY A 12 14.73 40.91 31.56
N ALA A 13 14.01 41.62 30.69
CA ALA A 13 12.76 41.20 30.06
C ALA A 13 12.84 39.85 29.32
N MET A 14 11.87 38.98 29.57
CA MET A 14 11.60 37.81 28.73
C MET A 14 10.80 38.25 27.49
N ALA A 15 11.42 38.20 26.32
CA ALA A 15 10.71 38.08 25.06
C ALA A 15 10.51 36.58 24.78
N VAL A 16 9.30 36.10 25.00
CA VAL A 16 8.89 34.73 24.64
C VAL A 16 8.64 34.72 23.13
N PHE A 17 9.55 34.12 22.36
CA PHE A 17 9.25 33.67 21.01
C PHE A 17 8.77 32.22 21.09
N SER A 18 7.45 32.05 21.09
CA SER A 18 6.80 30.76 20.85
C SER A 18 7.13 30.31 19.43
N LEU A 19 7.88 29.22 19.30
CA LEU A 19 7.91 28.46 18.05
C LEU A 19 6.59 27.70 17.95
N THR A 20 5.71 28.19 17.09
CA THR A 20 4.51 27.47 16.67
C THR A 20 4.92 26.27 15.83
N ALA A 21 5.01 25.10 16.46
CA ALA A 21 4.86 23.83 15.79
C ALA A 21 3.35 23.58 15.61
N CYS A 22 2.93 23.26 14.39
CA CYS A 22 1.56 22.85 14.12
C CYS A 22 1.32 21.43 14.66
N ASN A 23 0.90 21.31 15.91
CA ASN A 23 -0.33 20.61 16.27
C ASN A 23 -0.70 20.85 17.74
N ASP A 24 -1.99 20.99 17.96
CA ASP A 24 -2.67 21.09 19.25
C ASP A 24 -2.67 19.69 19.90
N ASP A 25 -2.12 19.56 21.10
CA ASP A 25 -2.67 18.70 22.16
C ASP A 25 -1.94 18.95 23.48
N LYS A 26 -2.74 19.21 24.51
CA LYS A 26 -2.30 19.47 25.89
C LYS A 26 -1.70 18.20 26.50
N MET A 27 -0.46 18.28 26.96
CA MET A 27 0.15 17.29 27.85
C MET A 27 -0.31 17.50 29.31
N GLU A 28 -0.68 16.41 29.99
CA GLU A 28 -0.47 16.28 31.44
C GLU A 28 0.94 15.72 31.70
N GLU A 29 1.61 16.29 32.71
CA GLU A 29 2.99 16.01 33.13
C GLU A 29 3.11 14.76 34.02
N THR A 30 4.22 14.01 33.91
CA THR A 30 5.00 13.56 35.09
C THR A 30 6.48 13.20 34.76
N VAL A 31 7.38 14.17 34.97
CA VAL A 31 8.74 14.22 35.63
C VAL A 31 9.69 12.97 35.74
N LEU A 32 10.83 13.04 34.97
CA LEU A 32 12.30 12.82 35.24
C LEU A 32 12.95 11.43 35.62
N PRO A 33 14.32 11.22 35.55
CA PRO A 33 15.44 11.95 34.90
C PRO A 33 16.57 11.12 34.15
N GLU A 34 17.35 11.86 33.34
CA GLU A 34 18.82 11.82 33.04
C GLU A 34 19.57 10.60 32.44
N SER A 35 20.16 10.82 31.25
CA SER A 35 21.63 10.91 31.11
C SER A 35 22.02 11.73 29.87
N GLN A 36 22.94 12.68 30.04
CA GLN A 36 23.39 13.65 29.04
C GLN A 36 24.41 13.03 28.07
N ALA A 37 24.09 13.02 26.78
CA ALA A 37 25.05 12.85 25.69
C ALA A 37 25.23 14.17 24.94
N GLU A 38 26.44 14.35 24.42
CA GLU A 38 27.06 15.56 23.90
C GLU A 38 26.25 16.35 22.85
N SER A 39 26.54 17.65 22.80
CA SER A 39 25.90 18.65 21.95
C SER A 39 26.03 18.33 20.44
N ALA A 40 25.05 17.64 19.89
CA ALA A 40 24.72 17.79 18.48
C ALA A 40 23.96 19.12 18.33
N LYS A 41 24.56 20.11 17.66
CA LYS A 41 23.79 21.26 17.16
C LYS A 41 22.64 20.70 16.34
N ILE A 42 21.40 20.94 16.79
CA ILE A 42 20.21 20.62 16.02
C ILE A 42 20.31 21.47 14.75
N GLU A 43 20.57 20.82 13.63
CA GLU A 43 20.60 21.46 12.32
C GLU A 43 19.22 22.07 12.07
N GLN A 44 19.20 23.38 11.81
CA GLN A 44 17.95 24.07 11.52
C GLN A 44 17.48 23.63 10.12
N PRO A 45 16.17 23.36 9.96
CA PRO A 45 15.63 23.03 8.65
C PRO A 45 15.98 24.12 7.63
N GLY A 46 16.40 23.72 6.44
CA GLY A 46 16.64 24.60 5.31
C GLY A 46 15.34 25.22 4.77
N ASP A 47 15.47 26.13 3.81
CA ASP A 47 14.33 26.92 3.31
C ASP A 47 13.29 26.07 2.56
N ILE A 48 13.64 24.83 2.16
CA ILE A 48 12.73 23.84 1.57
C ILE A 48 11.92 23.14 2.68
N GLU A 49 12.54 22.79 3.81
CA GLU A 49 11.82 22.21 4.95
C GLU A 49 10.89 23.22 5.65
N LYS A 50 11.05 24.53 5.39
CA LYS A 50 10.07 25.57 5.78
C LYS A 50 8.81 25.58 4.93
N ILE A 51 8.79 24.91 3.79
CA ILE A 51 7.58 24.72 3.00
C ILE A 51 6.87 23.49 3.59
N CYS A 52 5.87 23.72 4.44
CA CYS A 52 5.08 22.67 5.09
C CYS A 52 4.27 21.77 4.11
N SER A 53 4.54 21.84 2.79
CA SER A 53 3.75 21.27 1.69
C SER A 53 4.57 20.51 0.65
N TYR A 54 5.68 19.87 1.04
CA TYR A 54 6.39 18.95 0.16
C TYR A 54 6.41 17.53 0.76
N VAL A 55 5.87 16.55 0.02
CA VAL A 55 5.97 15.12 0.37
C VAL A 55 7.28 14.55 -0.17
N ASP A 56 7.40 14.46 -1.50
CA ASP A 56 8.61 14.10 -2.25
C ASP A 56 8.37 14.35 -3.76
N GLN A 57 9.31 13.90 -4.61
CA GLN A 57 9.29 14.12 -6.07
C GLN A 57 8.16 13.40 -6.84
N TYR A 58 7.48 12.44 -6.21
CA TYR A 58 6.37 11.70 -6.82
C TYR A 58 5.01 12.38 -6.60
N TRP A 59 5.00 13.47 -5.83
CA TRP A 59 3.81 14.29 -5.57
C TRP A 59 4.06 15.73 -6.00
N THR A 60 2.99 16.50 -6.18
CA THR A 60 3.11 17.93 -6.52
C THR A 60 3.77 18.70 -5.37
N SER A 61 4.38 19.85 -5.69
CA SER A 61 5.03 20.72 -4.71
C SER A 61 4.09 21.40 -3.71
N SER A 62 2.78 21.25 -3.88
CA SER A 62 1.74 21.68 -2.95
C SER A 62 1.19 20.54 -2.08
N SER A 63 1.61 19.30 -2.32
CA SER A 63 1.14 18.13 -1.58
C SER A 63 1.66 18.10 -0.14
N VAL A 64 0.77 17.84 0.80
CA VAL A 64 1.07 17.76 2.24
C VAL A 64 0.87 16.33 2.74
N LEU A 65 1.77 15.88 3.62
CA LEU A 65 1.65 14.57 4.27
C LEU A 65 0.77 14.67 5.53
N LYS A 66 -0.21 13.78 5.64
CA LYS A 66 -1.19 13.72 6.73
C LYS A 66 -1.13 12.37 7.43
N THR A 67 -1.49 12.35 8.72
CA THR A 67 -1.63 11.12 9.52
C THR A 67 -3.05 10.54 9.47
N ALA A 68 -4.01 11.31 8.95
CA ALA A 68 -5.42 10.94 8.87
C ALA A 68 -6.04 11.35 7.52
N LEU A 69 -7.14 10.69 7.17
CA LEU A 69 -8.11 11.11 6.15
C LEU A 69 -9.06 12.17 6.73
N GLN A 70 -9.99 12.70 5.93
CA GLN A 70 -10.89 13.78 6.37
C GLN A 70 -11.82 13.38 7.53
N ASN A 71 -12.06 12.08 7.74
CA ASN A 71 -12.83 11.58 8.86
C ASN A 71 -12.11 10.42 9.58
N SER A 72 -12.43 10.27 10.86
CA SER A 72 -11.80 9.28 11.74
C SER A 72 -12.22 7.85 11.43
N THR A 73 -13.45 7.62 10.96
CA THR A 73 -13.92 6.27 10.55
C THR A 73 -13.06 5.70 9.43
N ASP A 74 -12.82 6.49 8.39
CA ASP A 74 -12.00 6.12 7.23
C ASP A 74 -10.53 5.91 7.60
N THR A 75 -10.02 6.81 8.46
CA THR A 75 -8.67 6.68 9.02
C THR A 75 -8.51 5.39 9.82
N ASN A 76 -9.47 5.09 10.69
CA ASN A 76 -9.47 3.87 11.51
C ASN A 76 -9.59 2.62 10.65
N PHE A 77 -10.44 2.66 9.61
CA PHE A 77 -10.57 1.60 8.64
C PHE A 77 -9.22 1.30 7.97
N MET A 78 -8.56 2.31 7.39
CA MET A 78 -7.28 2.12 6.69
C MET A 78 -6.17 1.59 7.61
N ASN A 79 -6.05 2.13 8.83
CA ASN A 79 -5.08 1.64 9.80
C ASN A 79 -5.38 0.20 10.28
N SER A 80 -6.66 -0.14 10.44
CA SER A 80 -7.08 -1.50 10.75
C SER A 80 -6.77 -2.47 9.61
N GLN A 81 -7.04 -2.09 8.36
CA GLN A 81 -6.69 -2.90 7.20
C GLN A 81 -5.19 -3.10 7.10
N MET A 82 -4.37 -2.04 7.26
CA MET A 82 -2.91 -2.14 7.25
C MET A 82 -2.40 -3.17 8.29
N THR A 83 -2.93 -3.09 9.51
CA THR A 83 -2.58 -4.03 10.59
C THR A 83 -2.98 -5.46 10.24
N LYS A 84 -4.15 -5.64 9.65
CA LYS A 84 -4.66 -6.96 9.25
C LYS A 84 -3.84 -7.57 8.10
N ILE A 85 -3.48 -6.76 7.12
CA ILE A 85 -2.63 -7.17 5.99
C ILE A 85 -1.24 -7.57 6.53
N ALA A 86 -0.61 -6.73 7.34
CA ALA A 86 0.70 -7.02 7.91
C ALA A 86 0.68 -8.30 8.77
N SER A 87 -0.34 -8.47 9.60
CA SER A 87 -0.54 -9.66 10.43
C SER A 87 -0.75 -10.93 9.60
N LEU A 88 -1.45 -10.85 8.47
CA LEU A 88 -1.64 -11.99 7.55
C LEU A 88 -0.30 -12.57 7.08
N TRP A 89 0.69 -11.70 6.88
CA TRP A 89 2.04 -12.07 6.43
C TRP A 89 3.04 -12.26 7.58
N GLY A 90 2.61 -12.14 8.84
CA GLY A 90 3.48 -12.24 10.01
C GLY A 90 4.51 -11.10 10.10
N ARG A 91 4.13 -9.90 9.67
CA ARG A 91 5.00 -8.73 9.55
C ARG A 91 4.44 -7.53 10.31
N SER A 92 5.28 -6.50 10.49
CA SER A 92 4.90 -5.22 11.07
C SER A 92 4.30 -4.28 10.01
N ASN A 93 3.60 -3.25 10.50
CA ASN A 93 3.04 -2.22 9.64
C ASN A 93 4.17 -1.36 9.05
N PRO A 94 4.21 -1.12 7.73
CA PRO A 94 4.91 0.02 7.19
C PRO A 94 4.28 1.32 7.71
N THR A 95 5.02 2.42 7.60
CA THR A 95 4.47 3.75 7.92
C THR A 95 3.43 4.11 6.87
N LEU A 96 2.15 4.07 7.25
CA LEU A 96 1.05 4.56 6.44
C LEU A 96 0.84 6.06 6.69
N ARG A 97 0.83 6.85 5.63
CA ARG A 97 0.45 8.27 5.64
C ARG A 97 -0.45 8.57 4.45
N PHE A 98 -1.17 9.68 4.54
CA PHE A 98 -2.07 10.13 3.49
C PHE A 98 -1.56 11.40 2.85
N VAL A 99 -1.82 11.57 1.56
CA VAL A 99 -1.37 12.74 0.82
C VAL A 99 -2.59 13.56 0.41
N ASP A 100 -2.60 14.82 0.84
CA ASP A 100 -3.59 15.83 0.47
C ASP A 100 -2.90 16.90 -0.35
N ASP A 101 -3.58 17.47 -1.34
CA ASP A 101 -3.08 18.61 -2.10
C ASP A 101 -4.14 19.71 -2.10
N PRO A 102 -3.99 20.72 -1.22
CA PRO A 102 -4.94 21.83 -1.11
C PRO A 102 -5.06 22.66 -2.39
N SER A 103 -4.07 22.61 -3.27
CA SER A 103 -4.05 23.38 -4.53
C SER A 103 -4.63 22.58 -5.69
N SER A 104 -4.53 21.26 -5.66
CA SER A 104 -4.98 20.39 -6.75
C SER A 104 -5.31 18.98 -6.24
N PHE A 105 -6.47 18.79 -5.63
CA PHE A 105 -6.90 17.50 -5.05
C PHE A 105 -6.60 16.28 -5.95
N ASN A 106 -6.95 16.35 -7.24
CA ASN A 106 -6.75 15.26 -8.20
C ASN A 106 -5.28 14.89 -8.47
N SER A 107 -4.31 15.73 -8.09
CA SER A 107 -2.89 15.37 -8.16
C SER A 107 -2.52 14.22 -7.22
N THR A 108 -3.36 13.98 -6.21
CA THR A 108 -3.21 12.88 -5.25
C THR A 108 -3.91 11.60 -5.70
N TYR A 109 -4.21 11.46 -7.00
CA TYR A 109 -4.75 10.22 -7.54
C TYR A 109 -3.64 9.17 -7.69
N ASN A 110 -3.07 8.74 -6.57
CA ASN A 110 -2.03 7.72 -6.54
C ASN A 110 -1.91 7.08 -5.15
N ALA A 111 -1.39 5.87 -5.09
CA ALA A 111 -0.90 5.23 -3.88
C ALA A 111 0.50 4.69 -4.19
N ILE A 112 1.46 4.89 -3.28
CA ILE A 112 2.87 4.56 -3.55
C ILE A 112 3.46 3.81 -2.37
N SER A 113 4.02 2.64 -2.66
CA SER A 113 4.81 1.81 -1.76
C SER A 113 6.30 2.06 -1.95
N TYR A 114 6.97 2.51 -0.89
CA TYR A 114 8.40 2.83 -0.89
C TYR A 114 9.20 1.71 -0.24
N SER A 115 10.35 1.37 -0.83
CA SER A 115 11.28 0.35 -0.30
C SER A 115 11.81 0.65 1.11
N THR A 116 11.64 1.87 1.60
CA THR A 116 12.02 2.30 2.95
C THR A 116 10.97 2.01 4.03
N GLY A 117 9.98 1.15 3.75
CA GLY A 117 8.97 0.77 4.73
C GLY A 117 7.86 1.79 4.91
N LYS A 118 7.45 2.47 3.83
CA LYS A 118 6.42 3.51 3.85
C LYS A 118 5.39 3.27 2.74
N ILE A 119 4.14 3.57 3.01
CA ILE A 119 3.07 3.64 2.02
C ILE A 119 2.40 5.00 2.14
N TYR A 120 2.40 5.76 1.04
CA TYR A 120 1.70 7.05 0.96
C TYR A 120 0.47 6.90 0.08
N TYR A 121 -0.67 7.28 0.64
CA TYR A 121 -1.97 7.03 0.04
C TYR A 121 -2.70 8.35 -0.22
N GLY A 122 -2.91 8.69 -1.49
CA GLY A 122 -3.49 9.98 -1.85
C GLY A 122 -4.99 10.08 -1.58
N TYR A 123 -5.45 11.29 -1.24
CA TYR A 123 -6.86 11.56 -0.95
C TYR A 123 -7.75 11.29 -2.18
N ALA A 124 -7.36 11.75 -3.37
CA ALA A 124 -8.20 11.61 -4.55
C ALA A 124 -8.45 10.15 -4.94
N ILE A 125 -7.42 9.30 -4.92
CA ILE A 125 -7.61 7.87 -5.20
C ILE A 125 -8.44 7.19 -4.11
N TYR A 126 -8.27 7.58 -2.84
CA TYR A 126 -9.05 7.03 -1.73
C TYR A 126 -10.55 7.28 -1.90
N TYR A 127 -10.93 8.53 -2.15
CA TYR A 127 -12.33 8.92 -2.25
C TYR A 127 -12.98 8.43 -3.54
N ASP A 128 -12.24 8.38 -4.65
CA ASP A 128 -12.72 7.76 -5.89
C ASP A 128 -12.96 6.25 -5.70
N ALA A 129 -11.99 5.52 -5.14
CA ALA A 129 -12.12 4.09 -4.83
C ALA A 129 -13.33 3.82 -3.92
N LYS A 130 -13.50 4.63 -2.87
CA LYS A 130 -14.65 4.54 -1.96
C LYS A 130 -15.96 4.79 -2.69
N SER A 131 -16.01 5.73 -3.62
CA SER A 131 -17.22 6.02 -4.41
C SER A 131 -17.58 4.89 -5.39
N LYS A 132 -16.60 4.18 -5.93
CA LYS A 132 -16.79 3.11 -6.92
C LYS A 132 -17.22 1.78 -6.32
N GLY A 133 -16.84 1.49 -5.07
CA GLY A 133 -17.15 0.19 -4.46
C GLY A 133 -17.05 0.12 -2.95
N GLY A 134 -16.92 1.26 -2.28
CA GLY A 134 -16.77 1.33 -0.83
C GLY A 134 -15.41 0.84 -0.33
N ASP A 135 -15.40 0.45 0.94
CA ASP A 135 -14.19 0.13 1.69
C ASP A 135 -13.37 -1.03 1.12
N ILE A 136 -14.01 -1.98 0.42
CA ILE A 136 -13.31 -3.13 -0.16
C ILE A 136 -12.32 -2.73 -1.26
N VAL A 137 -12.61 -1.66 -2.01
CA VAL A 137 -11.71 -1.18 -3.06
C VAL A 137 -10.45 -0.59 -2.43
N ASN A 138 -10.62 0.21 -1.37
CA ASN A 138 -9.49 0.74 -0.60
C ASN A 138 -8.68 -0.36 0.09
N ALA A 139 -9.33 -1.41 0.61
CA ALA A 139 -8.64 -2.57 1.16
C ALA A 139 -7.81 -3.32 0.10
N MET A 140 -8.34 -3.45 -1.12
CA MET A 140 -7.62 -4.05 -2.24
C MET A 140 -6.37 -3.23 -2.58
N ILE A 141 -6.51 -1.92 -2.80
CA ILE A 141 -5.37 -1.04 -3.14
C ILE A 141 -4.33 -1.09 -2.02
N LEU A 142 -4.74 -1.04 -0.76
CA LEU A 142 -3.80 -1.10 0.36
C LEU A 142 -3.06 -2.45 0.44
N ALA A 143 -3.73 -3.55 0.10
CA ALA A 143 -3.11 -4.87 0.03
C ALA A 143 -2.17 -5.00 -1.18
N HIS A 144 -2.47 -4.34 -2.30
CA HIS A 144 -1.58 -4.20 -3.45
C HIS A 144 -0.30 -3.45 -3.05
N GLU A 145 -0.42 -2.28 -2.41
CA GLU A 145 0.74 -1.52 -1.93
C GLU A 145 1.58 -2.31 -0.91
N TYR A 146 0.94 -3.12 -0.07
CA TYR A 146 1.65 -4.04 0.82
C TYR A 146 2.32 -5.19 0.06
N GLY A 147 1.74 -5.66 -1.04
CA GLY A 147 2.37 -6.60 -1.96
C GLY A 147 3.74 -6.10 -2.43
N HIS A 148 3.86 -4.83 -2.77
CA HIS A 148 5.16 -4.22 -3.06
C HIS A 148 6.10 -4.20 -1.85
N GLN A 149 5.59 -4.02 -0.62
CA GLN A 149 6.43 -4.17 0.59
C GLN A 149 7.00 -5.59 0.70
N LEU A 150 6.19 -6.62 0.42
CA LEU A 150 6.67 -8.00 0.39
C LEU A 150 7.74 -8.20 -0.69
N GLN A 151 7.54 -7.62 -1.88
CA GLN A 151 8.54 -7.64 -2.95
C GLN A 151 9.87 -7.05 -2.51
N TYR A 152 9.87 -5.88 -1.87
CA TYR A 152 11.09 -5.27 -1.35
C TYR A 152 11.75 -6.10 -0.24
N ILE A 153 10.96 -6.69 0.66
CA ILE A 153 11.46 -7.45 1.80
C ILE A 153 12.08 -8.79 1.36
N TYR A 154 11.48 -9.45 0.39
CA TYR A 154 11.82 -10.83 -0.01
C TYR A 154 12.55 -10.91 -1.35
N ASN A 155 12.86 -9.79 -1.99
CA ASN A 155 13.42 -9.72 -3.34
C ASN A 155 12.53 -10.44 -4.39
N LEU A 156 11.23 -10.17 -4.34
CA LEU A 156 10.24 -10.66 -5.30
C LEU A 156 9.90 -9.54 -6.31
N PRO A 157 9.25 -9.83 -7.44
CA PRO A 157 8.91 -11.17 -7.97
C PRO A 157 10.15 -11.98 -8.36
N SER A 158 10.05 -13.31 -8.36
CA SER A 158 11.09 -14.19 -8.89
C SER A 158 11.25 -14.13 -10.42
N VAL A 159 10.26 -13.54 -11.10
CA VAL A 159 10.26 -13.29 -12.54
C VAL A 159 10.57 -11.81 -12.80
N SER A 160 11.55 -11.56 -13.66
CA SER A 160 11.91 -10.20 -14.09
C SER A 160 11.59 -9.96 -15.57
N GLU A 161 11.25 -8.72 -15.91
CA GLU A 161 11.20 -8.23 -17.28
C GLU A 161 11.62 -6.76 -17.34
N SER A 162 11.68 -6.17 -18.54
CA SER A 162 12.09 -4.77 -18.73
C SER A 162 11.02 -3.73 -18.35
N THR A 163 9.85 -4.17 -17.90
CA THR A 163 8.72 -3.33 -17.49
C THR A 163 8.30 -3.62 -16.05
N ALA A 164 7.49 -2.74 -15.46
CA ALA A 164 6.97 -2.88 -14.09
C ALA A 164 5.93 -4.01 -13.92
N ARG A 165 5.42 -4.57 -15.02
CA ARG A 165 4.27 -5.49 -15.00
C ARG A 165 4.42 -6.74 -14.11
N PRO A 166 5.57 -7.44 -13.97
CA PRO A 166 5.67 -8.56 -13.04
C PRO A 166 5.41 -8.12 -11.61
N ASN A 167 5.96 -6.96 -11.21
CA ASN A 167 5.78 -6.38 -9.88
C ASN A 167 4.31 -6.04 -9.64
N GLU A 168 3.68 -5.36 -10.60
CA GLU A 168 2.29 -4.92 -10.51
C GLU A 168 1.28 -6.08 -10.49
N LEU A 169 1.46 -7.06 -11.37
CA LEU A 169 0.55 -8.20 -11.45
C LEU A 169 0.69 -9.12 -10.23
N GLU A 170 1.90 -9.32 -9.70
CA GLU A 170 2.03 -10.05 -8.44
C GLU A 170 1.41 -9.26 -7.28
N ALA A 171 1.54 -7.93 -7.23
CA ALA A 171 0.89 -7.09 -6.23
C ALA A 171 -0.66 -7.16 -6.32
N ASP A 172 -1.23 -7.17 -7.53
CA ASP A 172 -2.66 -7.47 -7.76
C ASP A 172 -3.03 -8.87 -7.23
N GLY A 173 -2.15 -9.85 -7.43
CA GLY A 173 -2.27 -11.18 -6.87
C GLY A 173 -2.29 -11.19 -5.34
N PHE A 174 -1.35 -10.49 -4.69
CA PHE A 174 -1.33 -10.36 -3.23
C PHE A 174 -2.62 -9.71 -2.70
N ALA A 175 -3.17 -8.72 -3.42
CA ALA A 175 -4.44 -8.10 -3.08
C ALA A 175 -5.61 -9.11 -3.18
N GLY A 176 -5.70 -9.87 -4.28
CA GLY A 176 -6.69 -10.94 -4.41
C GLY A 176 -6.58 -12.00 -3.31
N TYR A 177 -5.35 -12.40 -2.96
CA TYR A 177 -5.06 -13.34 -1.87
C TYR A 177 -5.56 -12.79 -0.54
N TYR A 178 -5.23 -11.54 -0.20
CA TYR A 178 -5.71 -10.87 1.00
C TYR A 178 -7.24 -10.85 1.08
N LEU A 179 -7.91 -10.55 -0.04
CA LEU A 179 -9.36 -10.49 -0.09
C LEU A 179 -10.03 -11.85 0.20
N ARG A 180 -9.41 -12.97 -0.23
CA ARG A 180 -9.88 -14.33 0.03
C ARG A 180 -9.62 -14.80 1.45
N ARG A 181 -8.42 -14.57 1.98
CA ARG A 181 -7.95 -15.24 3.20
C ARG A 181 -8.91 -15.03 4.38
N PRO A 182 -9.22 -16.08 5.17
CA PRO A 182 -10.06 -15.92 6.37
C PRO A 182 -9.48 -14.94 7.40
N ALA A 183 -8.15 -14.90 7.51
CA ALA A 183 -7.43 -13.92 8.33
C ALA A 183 -7.25 -12.54 7.64
N GLY A 184 -7.55 -12.45 6.34
CA GLY A 184 -7.59 -11.23 5.54
C GLY A 184 -9.02 -10.67 5.44
N TYR A 185 -9.42 -10.10 4.30
CA TYR A 185 -10.76 -9.50 4.14
C TYR A 185 -11.91 -10.52 4.20
N ASN A 186 -11.59 -11.82 4.07
CA ASN A 186 -12.50 -12.96 4.29
C ASN A 186 -13.72 -12.99 3.37
N LYS A 187 -13.49 -12.96 2.05
CA LYS A 187 -14.53 -13.12 1.03
C LYS A 187 -14.53 -14.52 0.45
N SER A 188 -15.71 -15.11 0.39
CA SER A 188 -15.91 -16.54 0.08
C SER A 188 -16.29 -16.78 -1.38
N SER A 189 -16.86 -15.78 -2.04
CA SER A 189 -17.14 -15.78 -3.47
C SER A 189 -16.39 -14.64 -4.14
N PHE A 190 -15.95 -14.88 -5.37
CA PHE A 190 -15.28 -13.86 -6.16
C PHE A 190 -16.21 -12.73 -6.59
N THR A 191 -17.51 -13.01 -6.71
CA THR A 191 -18.54 -11.97 -6.95
C THR A 191 -18.62 -10.94 -5.83
N GLU A 192 -18.26 -11.31 -4.59
CA GLU A 192 -18.25 -10.37 -3.45
C GLU A 192 -17.15 -9.30 -3.56
N ILE A 193 -16.16 -9.52 -4.45
CA ILE A 193 -15.03 -8.63 -4.64
C ILE A 193 -15.08 -7.88 -5.98
N ALA A 194 -16.27 -7.77 -6.57
CA ALA A 194 -16.46 -7.22 -7.90
C ALA A 194 -15.82 -5.85 -8.10
N ALA A 195 -16.23 -4.89 -7.26
CA ALA A 195 -15.70 -3.54 -7.36
C ALA A 195 -14.18 -3.46 -7.15
N ALA A 196 -13.59 -4.41 -6.41
CA ALA A 196 -12.16 -4.44 -6.17
C ALA A 196 -11.39 -4.81 -7.45
N TYR A 197 -11.72 -5.93 -8.12
CA TYR A 197 -11.05 -6.25 -9.38
C TYR A 197 -11.43 -5.30 -10.52
N GLU A 198 -12.60 -4.64 -10.44
CA GLU A 198 -12.99 -3.61 -11.42
C GLU A 198 -12.11 -2.36 -11.30
N PHE A 199 -11.70 -2.03 -10.08
CA PHE A 199 -10.71 -0.99 -9.87
C PHE A 199 -9.34 -1.40 -10.43
N ALA A 200 -8.88 -2.63 -10.15
CA ALA A 200 -7.60 -3.14 -10.67
C ALA A 200 -7.53 -3.10 -12.20
N GLN A 201 -8.60 -3.47 -12.92
CA GLN A 201 -8.59 -3.36 -14.39
C GLN A 201 -8.58 -1.89 -14.87
N SER A 202 -9.20 -0.96 -14.12
CA SER A 202 -9.32 0.44 -14.52
C SER A 202 -7.98 1.19 -14.53
N ILE A 203 -6.98 0.66 -13.82
CA ILE A 203 -5.61 1.18 -13.76
C ILE A 203 -4.65 0.41 -14.69
N GLY A 204 -5.16 -0.50 -15.53
CA GLY A 204 -4.37 -1.17 -16.57
C GLY A 204 -4.13 -0.28 -17.78
N ASP A 205 -3.10 -0.60 -18.57
CA ASP A 205 -2.71 0.15 -19.76
C ASP A 205 -2.36 -0.79 -20.94
N TYR A 206 -2.18 -0.24 -22.15
CA TYR A 206 -1.80 -1.01 -23.34
C TYR A 206 -0.40 -0.67 -23.87
N GLN A 207 0.42 0.01 -23.07
CA GLN A 207 1.76 0.46 -23.45
C GLN A 207 2.80 -0.66 -23.26
N THR A 208 2.61 -1.81 -23.90
CA THR A 208 3.33 -3.07 -23.61
C THR A 208 4.85 -3.06 -23.75
N THR A 209 5.42 -2.00 -24.32
CA THR A 209 6.89 -1.81 -24.47
C THR A 209 7.44 -0.70 -23.58
N HIS A 210 6.57 0.04 -22.88
CA HIS A 210 6.98 1.12 -21.98
C HIS A 210 7.51 0.53 -20.66
N PRO A 211 8.62 1.05 -20.09
CA PRO A 211 9.16 0.56 -18.82
C PRO A 211 8.15 0.61 -17.67
N SER A 212 7.24 1.57 -17.69
CA SER A 212 6.14 1.70 -16.71
C SER A 212 4.86 0.96 -17.10
N HIS A 213 4.91 -0.02 -18.00
CA HIS A 213 3.74 -0.85 -18.30
C HIS A 213 3.37 -1.67 -17.07
N HIS A 214 2.13 -1.52 -16.57
CA HIS A 214 1.66 -2.21 -15.37
C HIS A 214 0.96 -3.53 -15.69
N GLY A 215 0.55 -3.71 -16.95
CA GLY A 215 -0.30 -4.80 -17.41
C GLY A 215 -1.59 -4.29 -18.03
N THR A 216 -2.12 -5.07 -18.96
CA THR A 216 -3.41 -4.77 -19.58
C THR A 216 -4.55 -4.93 -18.56
N PRO A 217 -5.69 -4.24 -18.76
CA PRO A 217 -6.87 -4.41 -17.89
C PRO A 217 -7.25 -5.88 -17.64
N ALA A 218 -7.19 -6.71 -18.69
CA ALA A 218 -7.47 -8.14 -18.60
C ALA A 218 -6.44 -8.92 -17.77
N GLN A 219 -5.16 -8.58 -17.87
CA GLN A 219 -4.10 -9.18 -17.05
C GLN A 219 -4.27 -8.82 -15.57
N ARG A 220 -4.58 -7.55 -15.25
CA ARG A 220 -4.75 -7.08 -13.87
C ARG A 220 -5.88 -7.81 -13.15
N ARG A 221 -7.07 -7.90 -13.75
CA ARG A 221 -8.18 -8.68 -13.15
C ARG A 221 -7.87 -10.18 -13.05
N SER A 222 -7.14 -10.74 -14.02
CA SER A 222 -6.73 -12.15 -14.01
C SER A 222 -5.75 -12.43 -12.88
N ALA A 223 -4.84 -11.50 -12.60
CA ALA A 223 -3.91 -11.56 -11.49
C ALA A 223 -4.65 -11.53 -10.14
N VAL A 224 -5.63 -10.64 -9.96
CA VAL A 224 -6.49 -10.63 -8.77
C VAL A 224 -7.22 -11.97 -8.61
N ARG A 225 -7.79 -12.55 -9.69
CA ARG A 225 -8.46 -13.85 -9.65
C ARG A 225 -7.51 -14.98 -9.26
N LEU A 226 -6.32 -15.04 -9.86
CA LEU A 226 -5.30 -16.03 -9.50
C LEU A 226 -4.92 -15.91 -8.02
N GLY A 227 -4.67 -14.70 -7.54
CA GLY A 227 -4.39 -14.42 -6.13
C GLY A 227 -5.52 -14.88 -5.21
N PHE A 228 -6.76 -14.57 -5.58
CA PHE A 228 -7.96 -14.99 -4.83
C PHE A 228 -8.09 -16.51 -4.74
N LEU A 229 -7.83 -17.24 -5.82
CA LEU A 229 -7.82 -18.70 -5.82
C LEU A 229 -6.70 -19.26 -4.92
N LEU A 230 -5.48 -18.71 -5.00
CA LEU A 230 -4.37 -19.10 -4.13
C LEU A 230 -4.65 -18.79 -2.65
N GLY A 231 -5.48 -17.79 -2.35
CA GLY A 231 -5.94 -17.45 -1.00
C GLY A 231 -6.76 -18.54 -0.31
N GLN A 232 -7.15 -19.60 -1.02
CA GLN A 232 -7.69 -20.82 -0.39
C GLN A 232 -6.65 -21.49 0.54
N TYR A 233 -5.37 -21.28 0.27
CA TYR A 233 -4.24 -21.87 0.99
C TYR A 233 -3.53 -20.84 1.86
N ALA A 234 -2.87 -21.31 2.92
CA ALA A 234 -2.02 -20.47 3.75
C ALA A 234 -0.59 -20.54 3.21
N LEU A 235 -0.17 -19.52 2.48
CA LEU A 235 1.14 -19.41 1.83
C LEU A 235 2.02 -18.37 2.52
N SER A 236 3.33 -18.64 2.55
CA SER A 236 4.34 -17.60 2.76
C SER A 236 4.41 -16.67 1.53
N ALA A 237 5.05 -15.50 1.65
CA ALA A 237 5.23 -14.61 0.50
C ALA A 237 6.00 -15.28 -0.64
N ALA A 238 7.06 -16.04 -0.32
CA ALA A 238 7.85 -16.76 -1.31
C ALA A 238 7.09 -17.95 -1.95
N ASP A 239 6.25 -18.65 -1.18
CA ASP A 239 5.40 -19.70 -1.76
C ASP A 239 4.26 -19.11 -2.60
N PHE A 240 3.75 -17.93 -2.24
CA PHE A 240 2.80 -17.18 -3.07
C PHE A 240 3.44 -16.84 -4.41
N ASP A 241 4.58 -16.13 -4.42
CA ASP A 241 5.34 -15.79 -5.63
C ASP A 241 5.56 -17.02 -6.52
N TYR A 242 6.08 -18.10 -5.93
CA TYR A 242 6.34 -19.33 -6.67
C TYR A 242 5.07 -19.86 -7.33
N ASN A 243 3.96 -20.00 -6.61
CA ASN A 243 2.73 -20.53 -7.18
C ASN A 243 2.10 -19.56 -8.18
N PHE A 244 2.17 -18.25 -7.92
CA PHE A 244 1.65 -17.21 -8.79
C PHE A 244 2.32 -17.29 -10.17
N PHE A 245 3.66 -17.24 -10.24
CA PHE A 245 4.39 -17.33 -11.50
C PHE A 245 4.54 -18.74 -12.05
N TYR A 246 4.31 -19.78 -11.23
CA TYR A 246 4.18 -21.14 -11.74
C TYR A 246 2.99 -21.23 -12.72
N TYR A 247 1.83 -20.70 -12.31
CA TYR A 247 0.64 -20.71 -13.16
C TYR A 247 0.62 -19.56 -14.15
N TYR A 248 1.10 -18.37 -13.80
CA TYR A 248 1.14 -17.20 -14.68
C TYR A 248 2.49 -17.08 -15.39
N GLN A 249 2.59 -17.71 -16.56
CA GLN A 249 3.81 -17.78 -17.36
C GLN A 249 3.93 -16.69 -18.40
N GLY A 250 5.15 -16.19 -18.55
CA GLY A 250 5.52 -15.24 -19.60
C GLY A 250 4.78 -13.93 -19.43
N VAL A 251 5.19 -13.10 -18.47
CA VAL A 251 4.56 -11.81 -18.16
C VAL A 251 4.39 -10.97 -19.44
N LEU A 252 5.47 -10.80 -20.22
CA LEU A 252 5.53 -11.13 -21.65
C LEU A 252 4.24 -11.06 -22.47
N ASN A 253 3.74 -12.29 -22.66
CA ASN A 253 2.61 -12.72 -23.46
C ASN A 253 1.39 -13.08 -22.59
N GLY A 254 1.50 -12.91 -21.26
CA GLY A 254 0.58 -13.35 -20.20
C GLY A 254 -0.10 -14.68 -20.51
N THR A 255 0.46 -15.82 -20.15
CA THR A 255 -0.16 -17.13 -20.42
C THR A 255 -0.29 -17.96 -19.16
N TYR A 256 -1.18 -18.94 -19.16
CA TYR A 256 -1.31 -19.86 -18.03
C TYR A 256 -0.67 -21.22 -18.31
N LYS A 257 0.15 -21.71 -17.38
CA LYS A 257 0.79 -23.02 -17.47
C LYS A 257 -0.20 -24.13 -17.13
N MET A 258 -0.31 -25.12 -18.02
CA MET A 258 -1.11 -26.33 -17.79
C MET A 258 -0.29 -27.50 -17.23
N ALA A 259 1.03 -27.36 -17.13
CA ALA A 259 1.87 -28.44 -16.64
C ALA A 259 1.66 -28.66 -15.14
N LYS A 260 1.72 -29.92 -14.73
CA LYS A 260 1.53 -30.36 -13.33
C LYS A 260 2.55 -29.75 -12.37
N ASN A 261 2.08 -29.03 -11.35
CA ASN A 261 2.90 -28.53 -10.25
C ASN A 261 3.18 -29.66 -9.25
N THR A 262 4.32 -30.32 -9.42
CA THR A 262 4.71 -31.43 -8.52
C THR A 262 5.18 -30.97 -7.15
N ARG A 263 5.51 -29.68 -6.96
CA ARG A 263 5.90 -29.12 -5.65
C ARG A 263 4.69 -28.97 -4.74
N ASN A 264 3.55 -28.54 -5.26
CA ASN A 264 2.33 -28.28 -4.50
C ASN A 264 1.13 -29.05 -5.11
N PRO A 265 1.04 -30.37 -4.92
CA PRO A 265 0.04 -31.20 -5.61
C PRO A 265 -1.42 -30.88 -5.22
N GLU A 266 -1.67 -30.44 -3.99
CA GLU A 266 -3.03 -30.03 -3.59
C GLU A 266 -3.47 -28.72 -4.27
N ILE A 267 -2.55 -27.75 -4.34
CA ILE A 267 -2.79 -26.50 -5.06
C ILE A 267 -2.98 -26.79 -6.54
N ASP A 268 -2.18 -27.69 -7.12
CA ASP A 268 -2.31 -28.15 -8.51
C ASP A 268 -3.69 -28.72 -8.82
N ALA A 269 -4.18 -29.63 -7.97
CA ALA A 269 -5.49 -30.25 -8.14
C ALA A 269 -6.64 -29.23 -8.08
N TYR A 270 -6.49 -28.19 -7.26
CA TYR A 270 -7.46 -27.10 -7.18
C TYR A 270 -7.35 -26.16 -8.39
N MET A 271 -6.16 -25.65 -8.67
CA MET A 271 -5.91 -24.68 -9.73
C MET A 271 -6.23 -25.24 -11.12
N SER A 272 -6.01 -26.54 -11.35
CA SER A 272 -6.34 -27.22 -12.62
C SER A 272 -7.82 -27.07 -13.01
N GLN A 273 -8.72 -26.82 -12.06
CA GLN A 273 -10.14 -26.59 -12.32
C GLN A 273 -10.42 -25.21 -12.94
N TYR A 274 -9.47 -24.26 -12.79
CA TYR A 274 -9.64 -22.85 -13.15
C TYR A 274 -8.64 -22.35 -14.21
N ILE A 275 -7.67 -23.16 -14.66
CA ILE A 275 -6.66 -22.71 -15.65
C ILE A 275 -7.30 -22.20 -16.94
N GLU A 276 -8.31 -22.90 -17.47
CA GLU A 276 -9.01 -22.46 -18.67
C GLU A 276 -9.84 -21.18 -18.44
N GLU A 277 -10.42 -21.02 -17.24
CA GLU A 277 -11.11 -19.79 -16.85
C GLU A 277 -10.13 -18.61 -16.83
N LEU A 278 -9.01 -18.77 -16.12
CA LEU A 278 -7.94 -17.78 -15.98
C LEU A 278 -7.39 -17.35 -17.35
N LYS A 279 -7.17 -18.30 -18.27
CA LYS A 279 -6.76 -18.01 -19.64
C LYS A 279 -7.78 -17.13 -20.36
N LYS A 280 -9.08 -17.47 -20.31
CA LYS A 280 -10.14 -16.69 -20.94
C LYS A 280 -10.31 -15.29 -20.34
N ILE A 281 -10.10 -15.15 -19.03
CA ILE A 281 -10.10 -13.85 -18.36
C ILE A 281 -8.96 -12.97 -18.90
N GLN A 282 -7.75 -13.55 -18.99
CA GLN A 282 -6.54 -12.86 -19.43
C GLN A 282 -6.56 -12.50 -20.91
N THR A 283 -7.09 -13.36 -21.79
CA THR A 283 -7.22 -13.08 -23.23
C THR A 283 -8.34 -12.09 -23.54
N GLY A 284 -9.19 -11.78 -22.57
CA GLY A 284 -10.36 -10.93 -22.76
C GLY A 284 -11.56 -11.66 -23.37
N GLU A 285 -11.49 -12.98 -23.54
CA GLU A 285 -12.61 -13.81 -24.02
C GLU A 285 -13.80 -13.80 -23.06
N ILE A 286 -13.55 -13.74 -21.75
CA ILE A 286 -14.59 -13.45 -20.75
C ILE A 286 -14.77 -11.94 -20.68
N SER A 287 -15.94 -11.45 -21.08
CA SER A 287 -16.27 -10.03 -20.98
C SER A 287 -16.25 -9.55 -19.52
N ALA A 288 -16.15 -8.24 -19.31
CA ALA A 288 -16.23 -7.65 -17.96
C ALA A 288 -17.54 -8.01 -17.25
N GLU A 289 -18.63 -8.20 -17.99
CA GLU A 289 -19.93 -8.55 -17.42
C GLU A 289 -20.01 -10.03 -17.02
N GLU A 290 -19.50 -10.94 -17.86
CA GLU A 290 -19.42 -12.37 -17.52
C GLU A 290 -18.50 -12.61 -16.31
N PHE A 291 -17.44 -11.81 -16.18
CA PHE A 291 -16.51 -11.87 -15.05
C PHE A 291 -17.20 -11.62 -13.69
N LYS A 292 -18.25 -10.78 -13.67
CA LYS A 292 -19.05 -10.49 -12.46
C LYS A 292 -19.82 -11.66 -11.90
N HIS A 293 -20.02 -12.69 -12.71
CA HIS A 293 -20.84 -13.85 -12.36
C HIS A 293 -20.01 -15.12 -12.14
N LEU A 294 -18.68 -15.02 -12.19
CA LEU A 294 -17.79 -16.13 -11.84
C LEU A 294 -17.93 -16.49 -10.37
N LYS A 295 -18.20 -17.78 -10.11
CA LYS A 295 -18.32 -18.34 -8.76
C LYS A 295 -16.95 -18.54 -8.10
#